data_AF-A0A183TH73-F1
#
_entry.id   AF-A0A183TH73-F1
#
_cell.length_a   1.000
_cell.length_b   1.000
_cell.length_c   1.000
_cell.angle_alpha   90.00
_cell.angle_beta   90.00
_cell.angle_gamma   90.00
#
_symmetry.space_group_name_H-M   'P 1'
#
loop_
_entity.id
_entity.type
_entity.pdbx_description
1 polymer ?
#
loop_
_entity_poly.entity_id
_entity_poly.type
_entity_poly.pdbx_seq_one_letter_code
_entity_poly.pdbx_strand_id
1 'polypeptide(L)'
;MREWVQLQAARVRPLTLAAWNVRSLLDNPRSNRPEWRTALVARELARYKVDIAALSETRFSEQGQLEEVGAGYTFFWSGRPKAERRDAGVAFAIRKKKKKNLPCLLQGINDRLMSLR
;
A
#
# COMPACT_ATOMS: atom_id res chain seq x y z
N MET A 1 40.29 -31.92 -18.39
CA MET A 1 38.97 -31.56 -18.95
C MET A 1 38.27 -30.74 -17.87
N ARG A 2 38.11 -29.41 -18.03
CA ARG A 2 37.54 -28.53 -16.98
C ARG A 2 36.09 -28.24 -17.34
N GLU A 3 35.16 -28.65 -16.48
CA GLU A 3 33.74 -28.35 -16.58
C GLU A 3 33.51 -26.89 -16.14
N TRP A 4 32.93 -26.09 -17.04
CA TRP A 4 32.49 -24.75 -16.73
C TRP A 4 31.11 -24.82 -16.07
N VAL A 5 31.04 -24.60 -14.75
CA VAL A 5 29.77 -24.36 -14.06
C VAL A 5 29.28 -22.98 -14.48
N GLN A 6 28.26 -22.95 -15.33
CA GLN A 6 27.53 -21.73 -15.70
C GLN A 6 26.73 -21.24 -14.49
N LEU A 7 27.26 -20.28 -13.74
CA LEU A 7 26.52 -19.56 -12.70
C LEU A 7 25.41 -18.73 -13.37
N GLN A 8 24.16 -19.19 -13.28
CA GLN A 8 23.00 -18.41 -13.70
C GLN A 8 22.91 -17.15 -12.84
N ALA A 9 23.06 -15.97 -13.45
CA ALA A 9 22.88 -14.69 -12.77
C ALA A 9 21.45 -14.58 -12.22
N ALA A 10 21.32 -14.21 -10.95
CA ALA A 10 20.02 -14.02 -10.31
C ALA A 10 19.21 -12.97 -11.09
N ARG A 11 18.01 -13.36 -11.54
CA ARG A 11 17.14 -12.52 -12.37
C ARG A 11 16.55 -11.38 -11.52
N VAL A 12 17.18 -10.21 -11.54
CA VAL A 12 16.70 -9.01 -10.84
C VAL A 12 15.43 -8.51 -11.53
N ARG A 13 14.34 -8.38 -10.76
CA ARG A 13 13.08 -7.78 -11.25
C ARG A 13 13.00 -6.33 -10.77
N PRO A 14 12.76 -5.35 -11.65
CA PRO A 14 12.55 -3.98 -11.24
C PRO A 14 11.30 -3.88 -10.35
N LEU A 15 11.39 -3.06 -9.30
CA LEU A 15 10.31 -2.75 -8.36
C LEU A 15 9.87 -1.31 -8.59
N THR A 16 8.59 -1.09 -8.86
CA THR A 16 8.04 0.24 -9.13
C THR A 16 7.46 0.83 -7.86
N LEU A 17 8.00 1.98 -7.42
CA LEU A 17 7.55 2.72 -6.24
C LEU A 17 6.83 4.00 -6.66
N ALA A 18 5.77 4.38 -5.93
CA ALA A 18 5.10 5.66 -6.12
C ALA A 18 4.75 6.30 -4.77
N ALA A 19 4.58 7.62 -4.77
CA ALA A 19 4.02 8.38 -3.66
C ALA A 19 2.84 9.20 -4.17
N TRP A 20 1.71 9.18 -3.47
CA TRP A 20 0.51 9.90 -3.89
C TRP A 20 -0.27 10.48 -2.70
N ASN A 21 -0.56 11.77 -2.78
CA ASN A 21 -1.49 12.45 -1.87
C ASN A 21 -2.93 12.18 -2.32
N VAL A 22 -3.73 11.54 -1.44
CA VAL A 22 -5.08 11.06 -1.77
C VAL A 22 -6.19 12.02 -1.30
N ARG A 23 -5.83 13.20 -0.77
CA ARG A 23 -6.76 14.18 -0.15
C ARG A 23 -7.99 14.46 -1.02
N SER A 24 -7.79 14.66 -2.31
CA SER A 24 -8.87 14.97 -3.28
C SER A 24 -9.84 13.82 -3.53
N LEU A 25 -9.41 12.56 -3.41
CA LEU A 25 -10.28 11.39 -3.59
C LEU A 25 -11.12 11.09 -2.33
N LEU A 26 -10.75 11.66 -1.19
CA LEU A 26 -11.28 11.32 0.13
C LEU A 26 -12.08 12.46 0.80
N ASP A 27 -12.19 13.60 0.12
CA ASP A 27 -12.84 14.82 0.62
C ASP A 27 -14.38 14.77 0.65
N ASN A 28 -15.00 13.65 0.26
CA ASN A 28 -16.45 13.48 0.44
C ASN A 28 -16.77 12.97 1.86
N PRO A 29 -17.33 13.80 2.77
CA PRO A 29 -17.64 13.39 4.14
C PRO A 29 -18.79 12.37 4.23
N ARG A 30 -19.56 12.16 3.15
CA ARG A 30 -20.68 11.19 3.12
C ARG A 30 -20.24 9.75 2.83
N SER A 31 -19.04 9.54 2.29
CA SER A 31 -18.55 8.19 1.98
C SER A 31 -17.75 7.65 3.16
N ASN A 32 -18.44 6.97 4.08
CA ASN A 32 -17.84 6.37 5.28
C ASN A 32 -17.34 4.92 5.04
N ARG A 33 -17.46 4.41 3.80
CA ARG A 33 -17.04 3.06 3.42
C ARG A 33 -15.61 3.05 2.88
N PRO A 34 -14.62 2.50 3.61
CA PRO A 34 -13.22 2.45 3.18
C PRO A 34 -13.03 1.70 1.85
N GLU A 35 -13.89 0.73 1.53
CA GLU A 35 -13.78 -0.15 0.36
C GLU A 35 -13.92 0.61 -0.96
N TRP A 36 -14.83 1.59 -1.03
CA TRP A 36 -15.04 2.36 -2.26
C TRP A 36 -13.90 3.35 -2.52
N ARG A 37 -13.25 3.82 -1.45
CA ARG A 37 -12.11 4.74 -1.51
C ARG A 37 -10.86 4.01 -2.02
N THR A 38 -10.60 2.80 -1.52
CA THR A 38 -9.46 1.98 -1.94
C THR A 38 -9.62 1.42 -3.35
N ALA A 39 -10.84 1.12 -3.80
CA ALA A 39 -11.09 0.60 -5.15
C ALA A 39 -10.59 1.54 -6.26
N LEU A 40 -10.84 2.86 -6.14
CA LEU A 40 -10.35 3.85 -7.11
C LEU A 40 -8.83 3.97 -7.09
N VAL A 41 -8.24 4.02 -5.90
CA VAL A 41 -6.78 4.08 -5.73
C VAL A 41 -6.14 2.84 -6.34
N ALA A 42 -6.68 1.65 -6.05
CA ALA A 42 -6.17 0.39 -6.58
C ALA A 42 -6.28 0.31 -8.10
N ARG A 43 -7.34 0.86 -8.69
CA ARG A 43 -7.51 0.96 -10.14
C ARG A 43 -6.42 1.81 -10.80
N GLU A 44 -6.10 2.97 -10.22
CA GLU A 44 -5.04 3.82 -10.76
C GLU A 44 -3.64 3.22 -10.54
N LEU A 45 -3.37 2.64 -9.38
CA LEU A 45 -2.12 1.92 -9.14
C LEU A 45 -1.94 0.76 -10.13
N ALA A 46 -3.01 0.02 -10.42
CA ALA A 46 -3.01 -1.02 -11.45
C ALA A 46 -2.70 -0.46 -12.85
N ARG A 47 -3.27 0.69 -13.20
CA ARG A 47 -3.04 1.37 -14.49
C ARG A 47 -1.56 1.70 -14.70
N TYR A 48 -0.88 2.20 -13.67
CA TYR A 48 0.54 2.54 -13.72
C TYR A 48 1.48 1.39 -13.34
N LYS A 49 0.94 0.20 -13.07
CA LYS A 49 1.70 -1.01 -12.67
C LYS A 49 2.61 -0.76 -11.45
N VAL A 50 2.15 0.06 -10.51
CA VAL A 50 2.91 0.36 -9.28
C VAL A 50 2.98 -0.89 -8.40
N ASP A 51 4.15 -1.24 -7.89
CA ASP A 51 4.29 -2.41 -7.02
C ASP A 51 4.03 -2.04 -5.55
N ILE A 52 4.50 -0.87 -5.12
CA ILE A 52 4.29 -0.32 -3.78
C ILE A 52 4.00 1.18 -3.89
N ALA A 53 2.94 1.66 -3.24
CA ALA A 53 2.61 3.08 -3.16
C ALA A 53 2.58 3.55 -1.70
N ALA A 54 3.23 4.68 -1.43
CA ALA A 54 3.03 5.46 -0.22
C ALA A 54 1.88 6.44 -0.46
N LEU A 55 0.90 6.46 0.44
CA LEU A 55 -0.31 7.26 0.35
C LEU A 55 -0.39 8.19 1.55
N SER A 56 -0.57 9.49 1.32
CA SER A 56 -0.72 10.49 2.38
C SER A 56 -2.12 11.09 2.39
N GLU A 57 -2.55 11.56 3.57
CA GLU A 57 -3.84 12.22 3.79
C GLU A 57 -5.06 11.30 3.71
N THR A 58 -4.92 10.06 4.16
CA THR A 58 -5.97 9.05 3.97
C THR A 58 -7.20 9.20 4.90
N ARG A 59 -7.13 10.12 5.88
CA ARG A 59 -8.17 10.40 6.92
C ARG A 59 -8.75 9.14 7.59
N PHE A 60 -8.12 7.98 7.45
CA PHE A 60 -8.51 6.76 8.14
C PHE A 60 -8.15 6.91 9.62
N SER A 61 -9.04 6.41 10.49
CA SER A 61 -8.78 6.33 11.92
C SER A 61 -8.23 4.95 12.25
N GLU A 62 -7.45 4.90 13.33
CA GLU A 62 -6.87 3.67 13.86
C GLU A 62 -5.99 2.94 12.83
N GLN A 63 -5.49 1.77 13.19
CA GLN A 63 -4.71 0.92 12.30
C GLN A 63 -5.65 -0.05 11.60
N GLY A 64 -5.39 -0.32 10.33
CA GLY A 64 -6.20 -1.27 9.58
C GLY A 64 -5.56 -1.78 8.30
N GLN A 65 -6.15 -2.83 7.77
CA GLN A 65 -5.77 -3.46 6.52
C GLN A 65 -7.02 -3.76 5.70
N LEU A 66 -6.93 -3.58 4.38
CA LEU A 66 -7.99 -3.96 3.44
C LEU A 66 -7.39 -4.61 2.20
N GLU A 67 -7.95 -5.73 1.76
CA GLU A 67 -7.61 -6.36 0.49
C GLU A 67 -8.63 -6.01 -0.59
N GLU A 68 -8.16 -5.36 -1.66
CA GLU A 68 -9.00 -5.04 -2.81
C GLU A 68 -9.02 -6.22 -3.78
N VAL A 69 -10.10 -7.00 -3.73
CA VAL A 69 -10.28 -8.25 -4.48
C VAL A 69 -10.22 -8.05 -6.00
N GLY A 70 -10.61 -6.89 -6.52
CA GLY A 70 -10.65 -6.61 -7.96
C GLY A 70 -9.31 -6.20 -8.59
N ALA A 71 -8.49 -5.44 -7.87
CA ALA A 71 -7.24 -4.89 -8.38
C ALA A 71 -5.98 -5.63 -7.89
N GLY A 72 -6.14 -6.50 -6.90
CA GLY A 72 -5.05 -7.29 -6.33
C GLY A 72 -4.07 -6.41 -5.54
N TYR A 73 -4.57 -5.46 -4.76
CA TYR A 73 -3.76 -4.67 -3.82
C TYR A 73 -4.20 -4.92 -2.38
N THR A 74 -3.25 -4.86 -1.46
CA THR A 74 -3.52 -4.82 -0.03
C THR A 74 -3.11 -3.45 0.48
N PHE A 75 -4.05 -2.76 1.11
CA PHE A 75 -3.87 -1.48 1.75
C PHE A 75 -3.62 -1.66 3.25
N PHE A 76 -2.71 -0.87 3.79
CA PHE A 76 -2.42 -0.74 5.21
C PHE A 76 -2.48 0.72 5.56
N TRP A 77 -3.10 1.08 6.69
CA TRP A 77 -3.12 2.47 7.15
C TRP A 77 -2.93 2.54 8.65
N SER A 78 -2.49 3.70 9.09
CA SER A 78 -2.57 4.07 10.49
C SER A 78 -3.01 5.53 10.62
N GLY A 79 -3.86 5.77 11.61
CA GLY A 79 -4.34 7.11 11.94
C GLY A 79 -4.69 7.21 13.42
N ARG A 80 -5.02 8.43 13.85
CA ARG A 80 -5.40 8.71 15.25
C ARG A 80 -6.64 7.90 15.67
N PRO A 81 -6.80 7.60 16.97
CA PRO A 81 -8.06 7.11 17.52
C PRO A 81 -9.21 8.04 17.16
N LYS A 82 -10.39 7.48 16.94
CA LYS A 82 -11.58 8.22 16.48
C LYS A 82 -12.01 9.38 17.40
N ALA A 83 -11.55 9.37 18.65
CA ALA A 83 -11.78 10.40 19.67
C ALA A 83 -10.91 11.66 19.48
N GLU A 84 -9.82 11.58 18.72
CA GLU A 84 -8.94 12.72 18.43
C GLU A 84 -9.30 13.35 17.06
N ARG A 85 -9.04 14.65 16.88
CA ARG A 85 -9.33 15.37 15.62
C ARG A 85 -8.67 14.65 14.43
N ARG A 86 -9.41 14.54 13.32
CA ARG A 86 -8.98 13.87 12.08
C ARG A 86 -7.84 14.63 11.40
N ASP A 87 -6.60 14.35 11.79
CA ASP A 87 -5.41 14.74 11.04
C ASP A 87 -5.00 13.69 10.00
N ALA A 88 -4.17 14.12 9.04
CA ALA A 88 -3.70 13.33 7.90
C ALA A 88 -3.12 11.97 8.32
N GLY A 89 -3.78 10.88 7.91
CA GLY A 89 -3.26 9.52 8.05
C GLY A 89 -2.31 9.15 6.91
N VAL A 90 -1.40 8.21 7.19
CA VAL A 90 -0.51 7.60 6.19
C VAL A 90 -1.02 6.20 5.89
N ALA A 91 -0.91 5.80 4.63
CA ALA A 91 -1.21 4.45 4.19
C ALA A 91 -0.18 3.94 3.18
N PHE A 92 -0.10 2.63 3.04
CA PHE A 92 0.67 1.95 2.01
C PHE A 92 -0.23 1.03 1.21
N ALA A 93 0.01 0.92 -0.09
CA ALA A 93 -0.64 -0.05 -0.97
C ALA A 93 0.42 -0.97 -1.57
N ILE A 94 0.23 -2.29 -1.45
CA ILE A 94 1.12 -3.29 -2.04
C ILE A 94 0.37 -4.16 -3.02
N ARG A 95 0.94 -4.33 -4.21
CA ARG A 95 0.40 -5.23 -5.23
C ARG A 95 0.60 -6.70 -4.82
N LYS A 96 -0.49 -7.44 -4.69
CA LYS A 96 -0.49 -8.89 -4.47
C LYS A 96 0.07 -9.59 -5.71
N LYS A 97 1.32 -10.03 -5.63
CA LYS A 97 1.91 -10.88 -6.68
C LYS A 97 1.23 -12.24 -6.63
N LYS A 98 0.91 -12.84 -7.79
CA LYS A 98 0.32 -14.19 -7.89
C LYS A 98 1.15 -15.32 -7.25
N LYS A 99 2.38 -15.06 -6.78
CA LYS A 99 3.15 -16.00 -5.95
C LYS A 99 2.85 -15.75 -4.47
N LYS A 100 2.32 -16.79 -3.81
CA LYS A 100 1.98 -16.90 -2.38
C LYS A 100 3.18 -16.69 -1.43
N ASN A 101 3.83 -15.52 -1.42
CA ASN A 101 4.86 -15.25 -0.42
C ASN A 101 5.06 -13.76 -0.12
N LEU A 102 3.97 -13.00 -0.01
CA LEU A 102 4.01 -11.72 0.71
C LEU A 102 3.81 -12.05 2.19
N PRO A 103 4.72 -11.65 3.11
CA PRO A 103 4.52 -11.85 4.53
C PRO A 103 3.21 -11.17 4.94
N CYS A 104 2.35 -11.96 5.57
CA CYS A 104 1.11 -11.50 6.18
C CYS A 104 1.47 -10.55 7.34
N LEU A 105 0.83 -9.38 7.31
CA LEU A 105 1.17 -8.14 8.04
C LEU A 105 2.47 -7.45 7.59
N LEU A 106 2.33 -6.28 6.96
CA LEU A 106 3.36 -5.24 7.01
C LEU A 106 3.38 -4.68 8.44
N GLN A 107 4.09 -5.36 9.33
CA GLN A 107 4.45 -4.77 10.61
C GLN A 107 5.50 -3.71 10.32
N GLY A 108 5.17 -2.45 10.61
CA GLY A 108 6.13 -1.36 10.47
C GLY A 108 7.39 -1.72 11.24
N ILE A 109 8.53 -1.80 10.54
CA ILE A 109 9.83 -2.07 11.18
C ILE A 109 10.15 -0.96 12.20
N ASN A 110 9.53 0.21 12.01
CA ASN A 110 9.62 1.34 12.91
C ASN A 110 8.25 2.03 12.98
N ASP A 111 7.74 2.26 14.19
CA ASP A 111 6.51 3.04 14.42
C ASP A 111 6.60 4.45 13.84
N ARG A 112 7.83 4.99 13.67
CA ARG A 112 8.07 6.27 12.99
C ARG A 112 7.67 6.26 11.52
N LEU A 113 7.75 5.13 10.80
CA LEU A 113 7.31 5.06 9.40
C LEU A 113 5.79 5.11 9.26
N MET A 114 5.06 4.57 10.24
CA MET A 114 3.61 4.64 10.28
C MET A 114 3.10 5.95 10.93
N SER A 115 3.90 6.60 11.77
CA SER A 115 3.58 7.89 12.42
C SER A 115 4.26 9.11 11.79
N LEU A 116 4.99 8.94 10.69
CA LEU A 116 5.68 10.01 9.97
C LEU A 116 4.63 11.02 9.49
N ARG A 117 4.71 12.23 10.04
CA ARG A 117 3.86 13.39 9.73
C ARG A 117 4.51 14.25 8.67
#